data_AF-A0A1Y6LVD1-F1
#
_entry.id   AF-A0A1Y6LVD1-F1
#
_cell.length_a   1.000
_cell.length_b   1.000
_cell.length_c   1.000
_cell.angle_alpha   90.00
_cell.angle_beta   90.00
_cell.angle_gamma   90.00
#
_symmetry.space_group_name_H-M   'P 1'
#
loop_
_entity.id
_entity.type
_entity.pdbx_description
1 polymer ?
#
loop_
_entity_poly.entity_id
_entity_poly.type
_entity_poly.pdbx_seq_one_letter_code
_entity_poly.pdbx_strand_id
1 'polypeptide(L)'
;MSELPTTIILVSGAWHTDFHLQPVVPALNKLGYTVKPISLVTAGERIPTAVIGDDIAKVQHAIQEAADVGNNICVIGHSAGGRPCVYAVSKFLAQNPARKSQVKHLCFLSSFLNTTRAAEESRVRGAWAVYNPETNYLTAVRSAEVFYNDMSEEQSKPFVDALVLQRPMETGEEMPSLWKECETLKRVYILLLQDQALHPVVQRAEAEEGGWDVVELDTGHCPFVSQPEVFAKCVDGIVRGE
;
A
#
# COMPACT_ATOMS: atom_id res chain seq x y z
N MET A 1 29.02 -13.89 -0.45
CA MET A 1 28.09 -13.80 -1.60
C MET A 1 27.52 -12.40 -1.55
N SER A 2 27.61 -11.60 -2.63
CA SER A 2 26.95 -10.30 -2.66
C SER A 2 25.43 -10.51 -2.53
N GLU A 3 24.77 -9.73 -1.69
CA GLU A 3 23.30 -9.75 -1.65
C GLU A 3 22.73 -9.41 -3.03
N LEU A 4 21.68 -10.13 -3.41
CA LEU A 4 20.96 -9.84 -4.65
C LEU A 4 20.32 -8.43 -4.56
N PRO A 5 20.28 -7.67 -5.66
CA PRO A 5 19.54 -6.40 -5.69
C PRO A 5 18.10 -6.60 -5.25
N THR A 6 17.52 -5.61 -4.58
CA THR A 6 16.14 -5.65 -4.11
C THR A 6 15.28 -4.69 -4.92
N THR A 7 14.14 -5.19 -5.41
CA THR A 7 13.07 -4.38 -5.99
C THR A 7 12.01 -4.08 -4.94
N ILE A 8 11.75 -2.79 -4.69
CA ILE A 8 10.62 -2.32 -3.88
C ILE A 8 9.44 -2.08 -4.81
N ILE A 9 8.37 -2.84 -4.64
CA ILE A 9 7.10 -2.62 -5.33
C ILE A 9 6.21 -1.84 -4.37
N LEU A 10 6.07 -0.53 -4.62
CA LEU A 10 5.27 0.37 -3.79
C LEU A 10 3.91 0.59 -4.45
N VAL A 11 2.85 0.11 -3.82
CA VAL A 11 1.48 0.16 -4.34
C VAL A 11 0.68 1.22 -3.60
N SER A 12 0.05 2.13 -4.36
CA SER A 12 -0.71 3.25 -3.80
C SER A 12 -2.00 2.78 -3.11
N GLY A 13 -2.56 3.67 -2.28
CA GLY A 13 -3.93 3.55 -1.79
C GLY A 13 -4.96 4.04 -2.82
N ALA A 14 -6.22 4.04 -2.41
CA ALA A 14 -7.32 4.59 -3.19
C ALA A 14 -7.09 6.07 -3.57
N TRP A 15 -7.65 6.52 -4.70
CA TRP A 15 -7.55 7.90 -5.27
C TRP A 15 -6.14 8.35 -5.68
N HIS A 16 -5.09 7.68 -5.24
CA HIS A 16 -3.71 8.04 -5.53
C HIS A 16 -3.27 7.52 -6.90
N THR A 17 -2.34 8.25 -7.50
CA THR A 17 -1.80 8.02 -8.85
C THR A 17 -0.27 7.91 -8.79
N ASP A 18 0.36 7.59 -9.92
CA ASP A 18 1.83 7.51 -10.01
C ASP A 18 2.52 8.81 -9.55
N PHE A 19 1.88 9.97 -9.73
CA PHE A 19 2.36 11.27 -9.25
C PHE A 19 2.65 11.26 -7.74
N HIS A 20 1.78 10.62 -6.96
CA HIS A 20 1.89 10.57 -5.51
C HIS A 20 3.01 9.65 -5.03
N LEU A 21 3.38 8.65 -5.83
CA LEU A 21 4.43 7.70 -5.46
C LEU A 21 5.83 8.18 -5.87
N GLN A 22 5.94 9.17 -6.74
CA GLN A 22 7.24 9.67 -7.21
C GLN A 22 8.14 10.28 -6.12
N PRO A 23 7.66 11.03 -5.12
CA PRO A 23 8.55 11.75 -4.20
C PRO A 23 9.53 10.86 -3.42
N VAL A 24 9.15 9.62 -3.09
CA VAL A 24 10.04 8.66 -2.39
C VAL A 24 11.05 7.96 -3.31
N VAL A 25 10.79 7.90 -4.62
CA VAL A 25 11.61 7.10 -5.56
C VAL A 25 13.10 7.48 -5.51
N PRO A 26 13.51 8.76 -5.54
CA PRO A 26 14.92 9.14 -5.45
C PRO A 26 15.59 8.68 -4.14
N ALA A 27 14.88 8.76 -3.02
CA ALA A 27 15.37 8.39 -1.70
C ALA A 27 15.69 6.88 -1.62
N LEU A 28 14.77 6.05 -2.09
CA LEU A 28 14.95 4.59 -2.16
C LEU A 28 16.01 4.18 -3.18
N ASN A 29 16.08 4.84 -4.35
CA ASN A 29 17.12 4.58 -5.34
C ASN A 29 18.52 4.89 -4.78
N LYS A 30 18.67 5.96 -4.00
CA LYS A 30 19.93 6.33 -3.34
C LYS A 30 20.42 5.27 -2.34
N LEU A 31 19.49 4.51 -1.76
CA LEU A 31 19.78 3.37 -0.87
C LEU A 31 20.11 2.08 -1.63
N GLY A 32 20.06 2.11 -2.97
CA GLY A 32 20.46 0.99 -3.84
C GLY A 32 19.29 0.12 -4.30
N TYR A 33 18.05 0.54 -4.09
CA TYR A 33 16.87 -0.22 -4.50
C TYR A 33 16.40 0.13 -5.90
N THR A 34 15.86 -0.87 -6.61
CA THR A 34 15.01 -0.63 -7.77
C THR A 34 13.59 -0.36 -7.27
N VAL A 35 12.98 0.77 -7.62
CA VAL A 35 11.61 1.08 -7.18
C VAL A 35 10.62 0.93 -8.33
N LYS A 36 9.54 0.19 -8.10
CA LYS A 36 8.37 0.07 -8.98
C LYS A 36 7.16 0.70 -8.30
N PRO A 37 6.87 1.99 -8.56
CA PRO A 37 5.62 2.60 -8.12
C PRO A 37 4.45 2.07 -8.94
N ILE A 38 3.37 1.66 -8.27
CA ILE A 38 2.18 1.07 -8.89
C ILE A 38 0.93 1.78 -8.36
N SER A 39 0.29 2.60 -9.20
CA SER A 39 -1.07 3.05 -8.91
C SER A 39 -2.09 1.92 -9.10
N LEU A 40 -3.20 1.98 -8.37
CA LEU A 40 -4.34 1.09 -8.61
C LEU A 40 -4.96 1.36 -9.98
N VAL A 41 -5.40 0.30 -10.66
CA VAL A 41 -6.20 0.34 -11.89
C VAL A 41 -7.62 0.86 -11.58
N THR A 42 -8.13 0.55 -10.40
CA THR A 42 -9.41 1.04 -9.90
C THR A 42 -9.41 2.52 -9.52
N ALA A 43 -8.23 3.17 -9.49
CA ALA A 43 -8.09 4.61 -9.32
C ALA A 43 -8.19 5.33 -10.68
N GLY A 44 -9.15 6.25 -10.77
CA GLY A 44 -9.45 7.07 -11.93
C GLY A 44 -10.59 6.52 -12.79
N GLU A 45 -10.92 7.27 -13.82
CA GLU A 45 -12.05 6.99 -14.71
C GLU A 45 -11.63 6.33 -16.03
N ARG A 46 -10.33 6.05 -16.20
CA ARG A 46 -9.78 5.53 -17.46
C ARG A 46 -10.37 4.16 -17.83
N ILE A 47 -10.67 3.33 -16.83
CA ILE A 47 -11.25 2.00 -17.01
C ILE A 47 -12.51 1.90 -16.14
N PRO A 48 -13.69 2.29 -16.65
CA PRO A 48 -14.94 2.32 -15.87
C PRO A 48 -15.39 0.96 -15.33
N THR A 49 -14.89 -0.12 -15.92
CA THR A 49 -15.17 -1.51 -15.53
C THR A 49 -14.10 -2.11 -14.62
N ALA A 50 -13.12 -1.32 -14.17
CA ALA A 50 -12.02 -1.83 -13.35
C ALA A 50 -12.55 -2.41 -12.03
N VAL A 51 -11.99 -3.55 -11.64
CA VAL A 51 -12.27 -4.26 -10.38
C VAL A 51 -10.96 -4.58 -9.66
N ILE A 52 -11.05 -5.00 -8.39
CA ILE A 52 -9.85 -5.35 -7.61
C ILE A 52 -9.01 -6.46 -8.27
N GLY A 53 -9.64 -7.33 -9.09
CA GLY A 53 -8.93 -8.33 -9.89
C GLY A 53 -7.88 -7.73 -10.82
N ASP A 54 -8.14 -6.54 -11.38
CA ASP A 54 -7.21 -5.83 -12.25
C ASP A 54 -6.04 -5.26 -11.45
N ASP A 55 -6.30 -4.74 -10.24
CA ASP A 55 -5.27 -4.29 -9.31
C ASP A 55 -4.34 -5.45 -8.92
N ILE A 56 -4.92 -6.60 -8.57
CA ILE A 56 -4.20 -7.83 -8.22
C ILE A 56 -3.31 -8.26 -9.39
N ALA A 57 -3.85 -8.28 -10.61
CA ALA A 57 -3.09 -8.67 -11.80
C ALA A 57 -1.92 -7.70 -12.07
N LYS A 58 -2.13 -6.39 -11.93
CA LYS A 58 -1.07 -5.38 -12.11
C LYS A 58 0.05 -5.54 -11.10
N VAL A 59 -0.28 -5.76 -9.82
CA VAL A 59 0.73 -5.99 -8.77
C VAL A 59 1.44 -7.33 -9.00
N GLN A 60 0.72 -8.39 -9.34
CA GLN A 60 1.30 -9.70 -9.63
C GLN A 60 2.28 -9.63 -10.81
N HIS A 61 1.95 -8.88 -11.86
CA HIS A 61 2.84 -8.65 -12.99
C HIS A 61 4.14 -7.96 -12.56
N ALA A 62 4.06 -6.92 -11.72
CA ALA A 62 5.25 -6.24 -11.20
C ALA A 62 6.15 -7.18 -10.37
N ILE A 63 5.55 -8.09 -9.59
CA ILE A 63 6.27 -9.13 -8.85
C ILE A 63 6.96 -10.09 -9.82
N GLN A 64 6.25 -10.53 -10.86
CA GLN A 64 6.80 -11.42 -11.90
C GLN A 64 8.01 -10.79 -12.60
N GLU A 65 7.91 -9.53 -13.04
CA GLU A 65 9.02 -8.80 -13.68
C GLU A 65 10.25 -8.70 -12.76
N ALA A 66 10.04 -8.41 -11.47
CA ALA A 66 11.12 -8.35 -10.50
C ALA A 66 11.77 -9.72 -10.27
N ALA A 67 10.96 -10.78 -10.24
CA ALA A 67 11.44 -12.14 -10.09
C ALA A 67 12.23 -12.63 -11.30
N ASP A 68 11.81 -12.26 -12.52
CA ASP A 68 12.46 -12.68 -13.78
C ASP A 68 13.86 -12.11 -13.96
N VAL A 69 14.15 -10.94 -13.39
CA VAL A 69 15.51 -10.37 -13.35
C VAL A 69 16.34 -10.88 -12.16
N GLY A 70 15.80 -11.81 -11.37
CA GLY A 70 16.51 -12.44 -10.26
C GLY A 70 16.62 -11.60 -8.99
N ASN A 71 15.85 -10.52 -8.86
CA ASN A 71 15.93 -9.65 -7.68
C ASN A 71 15.22 -10.27 -6.46
N ASN A 72 15.64 -9.84 -5.27
CA ASN A 72 14.83 -9.91 -4.07
C ASN A 72 13.63 -8.95 -4.22
N ILE A 73 12.51 -9.27 -3.57
CA ILE A 73 11.26 -8.54 -3.73
C ILE A 73 10.73 -8.15 -2.36
N CYS A 74 10.46 -6.85 -2.20
CA CYS A 74 9.69 -6.28 -1.09
C CYS A 74 8.45 -5.61 -1.68
N VAL A 75 7.27 -6.06 -1.27
CA VAL A 75 5.99 -5.48 -1.68
C VAL A 75 5.46 -4.64 -0.54
N ILE A 76 5.15 -3.37 -0.82
CA ILE A 76 4.59 -2.43 0.17
C ILE A 76 3.24 -1.95 -0.35
N GLY A 77 2.16 -2.34 0.33
CA GLY A 77 0.82 -1.87 0.03
C GLY A 77 0.39 -0.79 0.99
N HIS A 78 0.12 0.42 0.47
CA HIS A 78 -0.38 1.55 1.25
C HIS A 78 -1.91 1.54 1.34
N SER A 79 -2.47 1.73 2.53
CA SER A 79 -3.91 1.91 2.72
C SER A 79 -4.70 0.80 2.01
N ALA A 80 -5.70 1.14 1.21
CA ALA A 80 -6.48 0.16 0.46
C ALA A 80 -5.64 -0.71 -0.50
N GLY A 81 -4.44 -0.27 -0.90
CA GLY A 81 -3.51 -0.99 -1.77
C GLY A 81 -2.88 -2.23 -1.13
N GLY A 82 -2.91 -2.37 0.19
CA GLY A 82 -2.47 -3.61 0.85
C GLY A 82 -3.32 -4.83 0.47
N ARG A 83 -4.60 -4.62 0.17
CA ARG A 83 -5.51 -5.70 -0.27
C ARG A 83 -5.01 -6.34 -1.57
N PRO A 84 -4.92 -5.64 -2.72
CA PRO A 84 -4.43 -6.28 -3.93
C PRO A 84 -3.00 -6.83 -3.78
N CYS A 85 -2.15 -6.25 -2.91
CA CYS A 85 -0.82 -6.79 -2.63
C CYS A 85 -0.83 -8.19 -2.02
N VAL A 86 -1.63 -8.43 -0.98
CA VAL A 86 -1.66 -9.76 -0.34
C VAL A 86 -2.21 -10.83 -1.28
N TYR A 87 -3.24 -10.52 -2.06
CA TYR A 87 -3.76 -11.42 -3.09
C TYR A 87 -2.71 -11.70 -4.18
N ALA A 88 -2.03 -10.66 -4.67
CA ALA A 88 -1.02 -10.80 -5.72
C ALA A 88 0.17 -11.64 -5.27
N VAL A 89 0.68 -11.40 -4.05
CA VAL A 89 1.78 -12.18 -3.47
C VAL A 89 1.34 -13.63 -3.26
N SER A 90 0.17 -13.87 -2.65
CA SER A 90 -0.35 -15.23 -2.45
C SER A 90 -0.49 -15.99 -3.76
N LYS A 91 -1.07 -15.38 -4.80
CA LYS A 91 -1.22 -16.00 -6.12
C LYS A 91 0.12 -16.28 -6.79
N PHE A 92 1.04 -15.31 -6.72
CA PHE A 92 2.39 -15.48 -7.27
C PHE A 92 3.12 -16.65 -6.61
N LEU A 93 3.09 -16.76 -5.28
CA LEU A 93 3.75 -17.83 -4.54
C LEU A 93 3.15 -19.21 -4.81
N ALA A 94 1.82 -19.31 -4.88
CA ALA A 94 1.13 -20.54 -5.25
C ALA A 94 1.51 -21.02 -6.66
N GLN A 95 1.65 -20.10 -7.61
CA GLN A 95 2.00 -20.40 -9.00
C GLN A 95 3.51 -20.65 -9.18
N ASN A 96 4.35 -20.08 -8.32
CA ASN A 96 5.81 -20.12 -8.44
C ASN A 96 6.49 -20.58 -7.13
N PRO A 97 6.22 -21.81 -6.63
CA PRO A 97 6.74 -22.27 -5.35
C PRO A 97 8.28 -22.28 -5.28
N ALA A 98 8.95 -22.55 -6.42
CA ALA A 98 10.41 -22.50 -6.52
C ALA A 98 11.00 -21.09 -6.33
N ARG A 99 10.20 -20.04 -6.49
CA ARG A 99 10.60 -18.62 -6.37
C ARG A 99 10.22 -18.02 -5.03
N LYS A 100 9.70 -18.82 -4.09
CA LYS A 100 9.26 -18.35 -2.76
C LYS A 100 10.34 -17.58 -2.01
N SER A 101 11.60 -18.00 -2.16
CA SER A 101 12.74 -17.35 -1.52
C SER A 101 13.07 -15.95 -2.05
N GLN A 102 12.54 -15.53 -3.21
CA GLN A 102 12.76 -14.21 -3.78
C GLN A 102 11.87 -13.15 -3.14
N VAL A 103 10.65 -13.51 -2.71
CA VAL A 103 9.78 -12.59 -1.97
C VAL A 103 10.24 -12.57 -0.52
N LYS A 104 10.86 -11.46 -0.10
CA LYS A 104 11.46 -11.33 1.24
C LYS A 104 10.49 -10.69 2.23
N HIS A 105 9.76 -9.68 1.77
CA HIS A 105 8.89 -8.86 2.61
C HIS A 105 7.55 -8.59 1.94
N LEU A 106 6.49 -8.69 2.75
CA LEU A 106 5.19 -8.12 2.46
C LEU A 106 4.89 -7.09 3.57
N CYS A 107 4.87 -5.82 3.19
CA CYS A 107 4.68 -4.71 4.10
C CYS A 107 3.31 -4.06 3.89
N PHE A 108 2.65 -3.74 4.99
CA PHE A 108 1.38 -3.02 5.05
C PHE A 108 1.63 -1.63 5.63
N LEU A 109 1.54 -0.59 4.81
CA LEU A 109 1.73 0.80 5.24
C LEU A 109 0.37 1.42 5.54
N SER A 110 0.03 1.58 6.82
CA SER A 110 -1.30 2.01 7.28
C SER A 110 -2.45 1.40 6.46
N SER A 111 -2.35 0.08 6.21
CA SER A 111 -3.29 -0.66 5.39
C SER A 111 -4.34 -1.33 6.25
N PHE A 112 -5.50 -1.62 5.66
CA PHE A 112 -6.57 -2.36 6.31
C PHE A 112 -7.04 -3.52 5.43
N LEU A 113 -7.20 -4.69 6.03
CA LEU A 113 -7.79 -5.85 5.39
C LEU A 113 -9.22 -6.08 5.87
N ASN A 114 -9.54 -5.65 7.10
CA ASN A 114 -10.91 -5.58 7.60
C ASN A 114 -11.60 -4.29 7.10
N THR A 115 -12.23 -4.38 5.93
CA THR A 115 -12.90 -3.24 5.28
C THR A 115 -14.09 -2.71 6.09
N THR A 116 -14.79 -3.59 6.82
CA THR A 116 -15.90 -3.20 7.69
C THR A 116 -15.42 -2.28 8.81
N ARG A 117 -14.35 -2.66 9.53
CA ARG A 117 -13.74 -1.85 10.58
C ARG A 117 -13.29 -0.49 10.05
N ALA A 118 -12.57 -0.48 8.93
CA ALA A 118 -12.10 0.77 8.32
C ALA A 118 -13.26 1.69 7.90
N ALA A 119 -14.33 1.14 7.32
CA ALA A 119 -15.50 1.90 6.90
C ALA A 119 -16.34 2.41 8.09
N GLU A 120 -16.43 1.66 9.19
CA GLU A 120 -17.05 2.10 10.43
C GLU A 120 -16.27 3.23 11.09
N GLU A 121 -14.95 3.08 11.23
CA GLU A 121 -14.10 4.14 11.77
C GLU A 121 -14.23 5.43 10.96
N SER A 122 -14.15 5.33 9.63
CA SER A 122 -14.32 6.48 8.72
C SER A 122 -15.62 7.22 8.99
N ARG A 123 -16.73 6.51 9.15
CA ARG A 123 -18.04 7.12 9.41
C ARG A 123 -18.09 7.83 10.76
N VAL A 124 -17.48 7.25 11.80
CA VAL A 124 -17.48 7.81 13.16
C VAL A 124 -16.57 9.04 13.28
N ARG A 125 -15.41 9.04 12.61
CA ARG A 125 -14.40 10.11 12.69
C ARG A 125 -14.57 11.20 11.62
N GLY A 126 -15.65 11.13 10.86
CA GLY A 126 -15.91 11.96 9.70
C GLY A 126 -15.38 11.28 8.44
N ALA A 127 -16.28 11.04 7.49
CA ALA A 127 -15.98 10.27 6.30
C ALA A 127 -14.81 10.87 5.51
N TRP A 128 -13.93 10.00 5.02
CA TRP A 128 -12.85 10.37 4.09
C TRP A 128 -13.25 10.19 2.63
N ALA A 129 -14.43 9.63 2.35
CA ALA A 129 -14.99 9.58 1.00
C ALA A 129 -16.52 9.64 0.99
N VAL A 130 -17.05 10.05 -0.16
CA VAL A 130 -18.47 9.98 -0.50
C VAL A 130 -18.64 9.06 -1.71
N TYR A 131 -19.57 8.12 -1.60
CA TYR A 131 -19.94 7.22 -2.70
C TYR A 131 -21.08 7.81 -3.52
N ASN A 132 -20.91 7.84 -4.84
CA ASN A 132 -21.95 8.18 -5.80
C ASN A 132 -22.51 6.89 -6.43
N PRO A 133 -23.77 6.51 -6.17
CA PRO A 133 -24.36 5.28 -6.71
C PRO A 133 -24.67 5.33 -8.21
N GLU A 134 -24.81 6.52 -8.80
CA GLU A 134 -25.13 6.67 -10.23
C GLU A 134 -23.90 6.40 -11.12
N THR A 135 -22.75 6.94 -10.72
CA THR A 135 -21.47 6.71 -11.40
C THR A 135 -20.72 5.51 -10.83
N ASN A 136 -21.16 5.03 -9.67
CA ASN A 136 -20.53 3.97 -8.88
C ASN A 136 -19.08 4.34 -8.50
N TYR A 137 -18.78 5.61 -8.21
CA TYR A 137 -17.43 6.05 -7.81
C TYR A 137 -17.41 6.63 -6.39
N LEU A 138 -16.26 6.50 -5.72
CA LEU A 138 -15.94 7.18 -4.48
C LEU A 138 -15.10 8.42 -4.78
N THR A 139 -15.50 9.56 -4.23
CA THR A 139 -14.71 10.79 -4.21
C THR A 139 -14.09 10.97 -2.84
N ALA A 140 -12.79 11.22 -2.77
CA ALA A 140 -12.13 11.58 -1.53
C ALA A 140 -12.66 12.93 -1.02
N VAL A 141 -12.84 13.05 0.29
CA VAL A 141 -13.21 14.30 0.96
C VAL A 141 -12.28 14.54 2.14
N ARG A 142 -12.12 15.80 2.55
CA ARG A 142 -11.19 16.20 3.62
C ARG A 142 -9.74 15.77 3.35
N SER A 143 -9.35 15.64 2.08
CA SER A 143 -8.10 14.99 1.69
C SER A 143 -6.85 15.61 2.30
N ALA A 144 -6.79 16.94 2.44
CA ALA A 144 -5.69 17.61 3.12
C ALA A 144 -5.57 17.19 4.60
N GLU A 145 -6.70 17.25 5.32
CA GLU A 145 -6.78 16.90 6.75
C GLU A 145 -6.56 15.41 7.02
N VAL A 146 -6.94 14.55 6.08
CA VAL A 146 -6.96 13.10 6.28
C VAL A 146 -5.69 12.43 5.75
N PHE A 147 -5.21 12.80 4.56
CA PHE A 147 -4.10 12.13 3.90
C PHE A 147 -2.76 12.88 4.01
N TYR A 148 -2.80 14.20 4.19
CA TYR A 148 -1.64 15.08 4.18
C TYR A 148 -1.56 15.94 5.44
N ASN A 149 -1.99 15.36 6.56
CA ASN A 149 -2.21 16.04 7.83
C ASN A 149 -0.92 16.52 8.52
N ASP A 150 0.23 16.05 8.06
CA ASP A 150 1.57 16.44 8.49
C ASP A 150 2.25 17.40 7.48
N MET A 151 1.49 17.97 6.55
CA MET A 151 1.95 18.96 5.57
C MET A 151 1.19 20.27 5.73
N SER A 152 1.80 21.38 5.31
CA SER A 152 1.06 22.63 5.15
C SER A 152 0.05 22.55 4.00
N GLU A 153 -0.96 23.42 4.00
CA GLU A 153 -1.94 23.53 2.91
C GLU A 153 -1.25 23.79 1.56
N GLU A 154 -0.29 24.71 1.51
CA GLU A 154 0.46 25.03 0.29
C GLU A 154 1.22 23.81 -0.26
N GLN A 155 1.87 23.03 0.62
CA GLN A 155 2.65 21.86 0.21
C GLN A 155 1.76 20.68 -0.19
N SER A 156 0.62 20.49 0.47
CA SER A 156 -0.31 19.39 0.20
C SER A 156 -1.18 19.62 -1.03
N LYS A 157 -1.45 20.89 -1.37
CA LYS A 157 -2.39 21.26 -2.45
C LYS A 157 -2.15 20.53 -3.77
N PRO A 158 -0.93 20.42 -4.33
CA PRO A 158 -0.70 19.70 -5.57
C PRO A 158 -1.08 18.21 -5.49
N PHE A 159 -0.91 17.58 -4.33
CA PHE A 159 -1.26 16.18 -4.11
C PHE A 159 -2.76 16.02 -3.91
N VAL A 160 -3.42 16.94 -3.20
CA VAL A 160 -4.88 16.96 -3.10
C VAL A 160 -5.54 17.12 -4.46
N ASP A 161 -5.06 18.08 -5.26
CA ASP A 161 -5.59 18.38 -6.60
C ASP A 161 -5.35 17.23 -7.60
N ALA A 162 -4.34 16.38 -7.35
CA ALA A 162 -4.00 15.24 -8.20
C ALA A 162 -4.79 13.96 -7.85
N LEU A 163 -5.58 13.96 -6.78
CA LEU A 163 -6.43 12.82 -6.42
C LEU A 163 -7.50 12.60 -7.49
N VAL A 164 -7.74 11.34 -7.82
CA VAL A 164 -8.74 10.92 -8.81
C VAL A 164 -9.90 10.19 -8.14
N LEU A 165 -10.99 9.93 -8.86
CA LEU A 165 -12.07 9.07 -8.35
C LEU A 165 -11.57 7.65 -8.08
N GLN A 166 -12.27 6.91 -7.23
CA GLN A 166 -11.94 5.52 -6.91
C GLN A 166 -13.14 4.62 -7.17
N ARG A 167 -12.93 3.50 -7.87
CA ARG A 167 -13.95 2.43 -7.95
C ARG A 167 -14.00 1.61 -6.66
N PRO A 168 -15.19 1.17 -6.21
CA PRO A 168 -15.30 0.26 -5.09
C PRO A 168 -14.45 -0.99 -5.32
N MET A 169 -13.64 -1.34 -4.33
CA MET A 169 -12.81 -2.54 -4.35
C MET A 169 -13.51 -3.62 -3.54
N GLU A 170 -14.59 -4.18 -4.07
CA GLU A 170 -15.26 -5.32 -3.43
C GLU A 170 -14.42 -6.59 -3.61
N THR A 171 -14.26 -7.36 -2.54
CA THR A 171 -13.70 -8.71 -2.61
C THR A 171 -14.78 -9.69 -2.19
N GLY A 172 -15.11 -10.65 -3.07
CA GLY A 172 -16.06 -11.72 -2.78
C GLY A 172 -15.44 -12.91 -2.02
N GLU A 173 -14.13 -12.90 -1.78
CA GLU A 173 -13.41 -14.00 -1.12
C GLU A 173 -13.12 -13.68 0.34
N GLU A 174 -13.37 -14.65 1.22
CA GLU A 174 -12.94 -14.61 2.60
C GLU A 174 -11.40 -14.62 2.67
N MET A 175 -10.84 -13.62 3.35
CA MET A 175 -9.41 -13.41 3.62
C MET A 175 -8.60 -14.61 4.21
N PRO A 176 -9.16 -15.61 4.91
CA PRO A 176 -8.35 -16.63 5.61
C PRO A 176 -7.48 -17.52 4.70
N SER A 177 -7.84 -17.75 3.44
CA SER A 177 -7.09 -18.68 2.55
C SER A 177 -5.81 -18.08 1.95
N LEU A 178 -5.69 -16.74 1.92
CA LEU A 178 -4.56 -16.02 1.31
C LEU A 178 -3.28 -16.09 2.12
N TRP A 179 -3.40 -16.34 3.43
CA TRP A 179 -2.27 -16.31 4.33
C TRP A 179 -1.40 -17.54 4.22
N LYS A 180 -1.97 -18.69 3.86
CA LYS A 180 -1.24 -19.97 3.83
C LYS A 180 0.08 -19.88 3.06
N GLU A 181 0.05 -19.22 1.90
CA GLU A 181 1.27 -19.08 1.08
C GLU A 181 2.22 -18.00 1.61
N CYS A 182 1.67 -16.99 2.29
CA CYS A 182 2.40 -15.85 2.86
C CYS A 182 2.94 -16.11 4.28
N GLU A 183 2.56 -17.20 4.94
CA GLU A 183 2.93 -17.52 6.33
C GLU A 183 4.44 -17.52 6.58
N THR A 184 5.23 -17.90 5.58
CA THR A 184 6.69 -17.97 5.68
C THR A 184 7.40 -16.65 5.33
N LEU A 185 6.65 -15.60 4.97
CA LEU A 185 7.22 -14.28 4.66
C LEU A 185 7.38 -13.47 5.95
N LYS A 186 8.42 -12.61 6.00
CA LYS A 186 8.48 -11.55 6.99
C LYS A 186 7.40 -10.52 6.64
N ARG A 187 6.34 -10.49 7.45
CA ARG A 187 5.19 -9.61 7.28
C ARG A 187 5.32 -8.46 8.26
N VAL A 188 5.37 -7.25 7.73
CA VAL A 188 5.62 -6.04 8.52
C VAL A 188 4.45 -5.08 8.36
N TYR A 189 3.95 -4.55 9.45
CA TYR A 189 3.03 -3.43 9.46
C TYR A 189 3.79 -2.15 9.79
N ILE A 190 3.79 -1.19 8.85
CA ILE A 190 4.35 0.14 9.07
C ILE A 190 3.21 1.02 9.59
N LEU A 191 3.23 1.22 10.89
CA LEU A 191 2.22 1.99 11.62
C LEU A 191 2.57 3.47 11.63
N LEU A 192 1.61 4.31 11.24
CA LEU A 192 1.78 5.76 11.14
C LEU A 192 1.14 6.45 12.35
N LEU A 193 1.96 7.06 13.21
CA LEU A 193 1.54 7.54 14.52
C LEU A 193 0.61 8.76 14.47
N GLN A 194 0.66 9.55 13.39
CA GLN A 194 -0.16 10.76 13.24
C GLN A 194 -1.28 10.60 12.21
N ASP A 195 -1.54 9.39 11.74
CA ASP A 195 -2.53 9.10 10.71
C ASP A 195 -3.95 9.53 11.10
N GLN A 196 -4.60 10.28 10.20
CA GLN A 196 -5.99 10.75 10.35
C GLN A 196 -6.98 10.00 9.44
N ALA A 197 -6.51 9.13 8.55
CA ALA A 197 -7.34 8.30 7.66
C ALA A 197 -7.67 6.94 8.28
N LEU A 198 -6.65 6.29 8.86
CA LEU A 198 -6.75 5.03 9.58
C LEU A 198 -6.02 5.23 10.90
N HIS A 199 -6.75 5.49 11.98
CA HIS A 199 -6.14 6.00 13.20
C HIS A 199 -5.23 4.92 13.83
N PRO A 200 -4.13 5.28 14.51
CA PRO A 200 -3.18 4.31 15.08
C PRO A 200 -3.79 3.15 15.87
N VAL A 201 -4.90 3.35 16.57
CA VAL A 201 -5.58 2.27 17.31
C VAL A 201 -6.14 1.19 16.38
N VAL A 202 -6.68 1.57 15.22
CA VAL A 202 -7.18 0.63 14.21
C VAL A 202 -6.02 -0.04 13.50
N GLN A 203 -4.96 0.71 13.19
CA GLN A 203 -3.72 0.15 12.64
C GLN A 203 -3.12 -0.94 13.54
N ARG A 204 -3.04 -0.72 14.87
CA ARG A 204 -2.56 -1.74 15.83
C ARG A 204 -3.46 -2.97 15.82
N ALA A 205 -4.78 -2.77 15.83
CA ALA A 205 -5.72 -3.86 15.81
C ALA A 205 -5.63 -4.70 14.52
N GLU A 206 -5.38 -4.08 13.36
CA GLU A 206 -5.07 -4.80 12.11
C GLU A 206 -3.79 -5.62 12.23
N ALA A 207 -2.72 -5.03 12.76
CA ALA A 207 -1.43 -5.70 12.89
C ALA A 207 -1.46 -6.87 13.88
N GLU A 208 -2.16 -6.71 15.01
CA GLU A 208 -2.36 -7.76 16.02
C GLU A 208 -3.18 -8.92 15.45
N GLU A 209 -4.28 -8.63 14.74
CA GLU A 209 -5.13 -9.64 14.09
C GLU A 209 -4.36 -10.40 13.00
N GLY A 210 -3.51 -9.71 12.24
CA GLY A 210 -2.66 -10.29 11.21
C GLY A 210 -1.43 -11.05 11.73
N GLY A 211 -1.05 -10.83 12.98
CA GLY A 211 0.20 -11.34 13.57
C GLY A 211 1.45 -10.84 12.85
N TRP A 212 1.50 -9.55 12.55
CA TRP A 212 2.61 -8.92 11.81
C TRP A 212 3.58 -8.18 12.73
N ASP A 213 4.84 -8.11 12.32
CA ASP A 213 5.84 -7.29 13.02
C ASP A 213 5.49 -5.81 12.84
N VAL A 214 5.41 -5.04 13.92
CA VAL A 214 5.07 -3.61 13.85
C VAL A 214 6.33 -2.77 13.84
N VAL A 215 6.43 -1.88 12.86
CA VAL A 215 7.40 -0.79 12.80
C VAL A 215 6.63 0.53 12.87
N GLU A 216 6.92 1.37 13.85
CA GLU A 216 6.26 2.66 14.02
C GLU A 216 7.02 3.77 13.31
N LEU A 217 6.27 4.68 12.68
CA LEU A 217 6.79 5.84 11.97
C LEU A 217 5.98 7.08 12.36
N ASP A 218 6.67 8.12 12.83
CA ASP A 218 6.04 9.35 13.32
C ASP A 218 5.67 10.30 12.17
N THR A 219 4.67 9.91 11.39
CA THR A 219 4.21 10.62 10.19
C THR A 219 2.68 10.60 10.08
N GLY A 220 2.14 11.43 9.20
CA GLY A 220 0.76 11.33 8.70
C GLY A 220 0.58 10.15 7.74
N HIS A 221 -0.56 10.10 7.05
CA HIS A 221 -0.99 8.94 6.24
C HIS A 221 -0.08 8.61 5.03
N CYS A 222 0.51 9.63 4.39
CA CYS A 222 1.27 9.49 3.15
C CYS A 222 2.75 9.83 3.31
N PRO A 223 3.56 9.07 4.08
CA PRO A 223 4.96 9.42 4.36
C PRO A 223 5.85 9.35 3.12
N PHE A 224 5.45 8.60 2.09
CA PHE A 224 6.10 8.58 0.78
C PHE A 224 5.94 9.90 -0.01
N VAL A 225 5.07 10.80 0.46
CA VAL A 225 4.91 12.18 -0.02
C VAL A 225 5.49 13.18 0.99
N SER A 226 5.02 13.12 2.24
CA SER A 226 5.30 14.17 3.24
C SER A 226 6.73 14.10 3.77
N GLN A 227 7.27 12.89 3.95
CA GLN A 227 8.57 12.66 4.57
C GLN A 227 9.34 11.52 3.86
N PRO A 228 9.61 11.65 2.55
CA PRO A 228 10.10 10.55 1.70
C PRO A 228 11.42 9.95 2.18
N GLU A 229 12.33 10.77 2.71
CA GLU A 229 13.62 10.29 3.23
C GLU A 229 13.49 9.53 4.55
N VAL A 230 12.53 9.91 5.39
CA VAL A 230 12.23 9.21 6.65
C VAL A 230 11.60 7.86 6.33
N PHE A 231 10.64 7.84 5.40
CA PHE A 231 10.03 6.60 4.93
C PHE A 231 11.03 5.66 4.26
N ALA A 232 11.91 6.18 3.39
CA ALA A 232 12.93 5.38 2.72
C ALA A 232 13.90 4.70 3.70
N LYS A 233 14.30 5.41 4.77
CA LYS A 233 15.11 4.83 5.85
C LYS A 233 14.37 3.75 6.63
N CYS A 234 13.08 3.95 6.91
CA CYS A 234 12.25 2.92 7.54
C CYS A 234 12.20 1.65 6.68
N VAL A 235 12.02 1.79 5.36
CA VAL A 235 12.02 0.66 4.41
C VAL A 235 13.40 -0.02 4.37
N ASP A 236 14.50 0.74 4.36
CA ASP A 236 15.85 0.18 4.38
C ASP A 236 16.13 -0.64 5.64
N GLY A 237 15.75 -0.15 6.82
CA GLY A 237 15.85 -0.92 8.07
C GLY A 237 15.07 -2.25 8.01
N ILE A 238 13.83 -2.21 7.50
CA ILE A 238 13.00 -3.42 7.31
C ILE A 238 13.69 -4.44 6.39
N VAL A 239 14.22 -3.97 5.26
CA VAL A 239 14.86 -4.82 4.24
C VAL A 239 16.19 -5.38 4.74
N ARG A 240 16.97 -4.61 5.52
CA ARG A 240 18.23 -5.06 6.13
C ARG A 240 18.03 -5.94 7.36
N GLY A 241 16.84 -5.90 7.97
CA GLY A 241 16.53 -6.61 9.21
C GLY A 241 17.08 -5.92 10.46
N GLU A 242 17.23 -4.60 10.40
CA GLU A 242 17.65 -3.71 11.49
C GLU A 242 16.46 -3.19 12.31
#